data_AF-A0A2D4P520-F1
#
_entry.id   AF-A0A2D4P520-F1
#
_cell.length_a   1.000
_cell.length_b   1.000
_cell.length_c   1.000
_cell.angle_alpha   90.00
_cell.angle_beta   90.00
_cell.angle_gamma   90.00
#
_symmetry.space_group_name_H-M   'P 1'
#
loop_
_entity.id
_entity.type
_entity.pdbx_description
1 polymer ?
#
loop_
_entity_poly.entity_id
_entity_poly.type
_entity_poly.pdbx_seq_one_letter_code
_entity_poly.pdbx_strand_id
1 'polypeptide(L)'
;MCRDYPQLVLPNFDMLYNHVKQLLSNELLLTQMEKCALMEALVLISNQFKDYQRQKALLEELMAPVATLWLSDEMKRVLMNPEDFIQYVGADNRIVDPIMEDPCGLNRSRISFCVYTILGVIKRARWPTSLEEAKAGGFVVGYMPNGNPIYRNPCSVQILKLFDNLLALIRTHNNLYMPEMVAKLGDTFAKALDMLEVEKNTILGLPQPLLELYDSPVYKTVLERMQGFFCTLYDNCFHILGSAGSSMQQDFYVVEGLAAELLNSAFINLDNIPDYRLRPLLRILCLLFIYSSSSKFGVGVLEKNQIYEKFRDECQF
;
A
#
# COMPACT_ATOMS: atom_id res chain seq x y z
N MET A 1 1.83 -9.67 20.70
CA MET A 1 2.63 -10.91 20.91
C MET A 1 3.83 -10.97 19.97
N CYS A 2 3.66 -11.18 18.65
CA CYS A 2 4.77 -11.34 17.70
C CYS A 2 5.71 -10.13 17.57
N ARG A 3 5.25 -8.91 17.89
CA ARG A 3 6.09 -7.70 17.91
C ARG A 3 6.92 -7.58 19.19
N ASP A 4 6.27 -7.80 20.33
CA ASP A 4 6.81 -7.42 21.64
C ASP A 4 7.55 -8.57 22.34
N TYR A 5 7.22 -9.81 22.00
CA TYR A 5 7.82 -11.02 22.56
C TYR A 5 8.23 -12.03 21.48
N PRO A 6 8.91 -11.62 20.41
CA PRO A 6 9.18 -12.52 19.29
C PRO A 6 10.10 -13.69 19.68
N GLN A 7 10.93 -13.54 20.70
CA GLN A 7 11.76 -14.61 21.27
C GLN A 7 10.95 -15.78 21.85
N LEU A 8 9.73 -15.54 22.33
CA LEU A 8 8.85 -16.59 22.85
C LEU A 8 8.15 -17.34 21.71
N VAL A 9 7.94 -16.65 20.58
CA VAL A 9 7.15 -17.15 19.45
C VAL A 9 8.05 -17.86 18.42
N LEU A 10 9.28 -17.39 18.25
CA LEU A 10 10.25 -17.90 17.27
C LEU A 10 10.46 -19.42 17.32
N PRO A 11 10.55 -20.10 18.49
CA PRO A 11 10.72 -21.56 18.54
C PRO A 11 9.56 -22.33 17.89
N ASN A 12 8.38 -21.70 17.79
CA ASN A 12 7.17 -22.28 17.23
C ASN A 12 6.86 -21.73 15.82
N PHE A 13 7.83 -21.09 15.16
CA PHE A 13 7.62 -20.42 13.88
C PHE A 13 7.05 -21.37 12.83
N ASP A 14 7.60 -22.57 12.66
CA ASP A 14 7.16 -23.51 11.63
C ASP A 14 5.71 -23.96 11.84
N MET A 15 5.29 -24.16 13.10
CA MET A 15 3.91 -24.49 13.44
C MET A 15 2.96 -23.34 13.06
N LEU A 16 3.30 -22.11 13.44
CA LEU A 16 2.49 -20.93 13.13
C LEU A 16 2.43 -20.67 11.63
N TYR A 17 3.57 -20.80 10.95
CA TYR A 17 3.69 -20.63 9.51
C TYR A 17 2.79 -21.59 8.76
N ASN A 18 2.86 -22.88 9.09
CA ASN A 18 2.02 -23.91 8.48
C ASN A 18 0.53 -23.69 8.76
N HIS A 19 0.18 -23.28 9.98
CA HIS A 19 -1.21 -22.99 10.32
C HIS A 19 -1.77 -21.79 9.54
N VAL A 20 -0.98 -20.71 9.43
CA VAL A 20 -1.38 -19.56 8.61
C VAL A 20 -1.53 -19.96 7.14
N LYS A 21 -0.63 -20.78 6.56
CA LYS A 21 -0.79 -21.29 5.19
C LYS A 21 -2.08 -22.07 5.01
N GLN A 22 -2.46 -22.91 5.98
CA GLN A 22 -3.73 -23.63 5.94
C GLN A 22 -4.93 -22.66 5.96
N LEU A 23 -4.91 -21.64 6.82
CA LEU A 23 -5.96 -20.64 6.87
C LEU A 23 -6.07 -19.83 5.56
N LEU A 24 -4.93 -19.52 4.93
CA LEU A 24 -4.87 -18.79 3.66
C LEU A 24 -5.28 -19.65 2.45
N SER A 25 -5.27 -20.98 2.57
CA SER A 25 -5.63 -21.88 1.48
C SER A 25 -7.11 -21.80 1.08
N ASN A 26 -7.99 -21.40 2.02
CA ASN A 26 -9.38 -21.11 1.74
C ASN A 26 -9.58 -19.60 1.57
N GLU A 27 -9.77 -19.15 0.33
CA GLU A 27 -9.89 -17.72 -0.01
C GLU A 27 -11.07 -17.04 0.72
N LEU A 28 -12.11 -17.78 1.08
CA LEU A 28 -13.33 -17.25 1.69
C LEU A 28 -13.37 -17.35 3.23
N LEU A 29 -12.39 -18.04 3.85
CA LEU A 29 -12.40 -18.27 5.30
C LEU A 29 -12.10 -17.00 6.10
N LEU A 30 -11.15 -16.19 5.63
CA LEU A 30 -10.65 -15.01 6.31
C LEU A 30 -10.94 -13.74 5.51
N THR A 31 -11.23 -12.66 6.22
CA THR A 31 -11.25 -11.31 5.65
C THR A 31 -9.85 -10.90 5.21
N GLN A 32 -9.75 -9.93 4.29
CA GLN A 32 -8.44 -9.47 3.81
C GLN A 32 -7.59 -8.84 4.91
N MET A 33 -8.21 -8.17 5.89
CA MET A 33 -7.51 -7.62 7.05
C MET A 33 -6.95 -8.73 7.95
N GLU A 34 -7.69 -9.81 8.20
CA GLU A 34 -7.20 -10.95 8.99
C GLU A 34 -6.04 -11.65 8.29
N LYS A 35 -6.16 -11.90 6.97
CA LYS A 35 -5.06 -12.46 6.17
C LYS A 35 -3.81 -11.60 6.31
N CYS A 36 -3.94 -10.28 6.14
CA CYS A 36 -2.81 -9.37 6.22
C CYS A 36 -2.23 -9.26 7.63
N ALA A 37 -3.05 -9.29 8.67
CA ALA A 37 -2.59 -9.30 10.06
C ALA A 37 -1.76 -10.55 10.38
N LEU A 38 -2.19 -11.73 9.90
CA LEU A 38 -1.42 -12.97 10.05
C LEU A 38 -0.11 -12.92 9.25
N MET A 39 -0.15 -12.40 8.03
CA MET A 39 1.06 -12.18 7.22
C MET A 39 2.04 -11.22 7.92
N GLU A 40 1.57 -10.08 8.43
CA GLU A 40 2.38 -9.14 9.22
C GLU A 40 2.99 -9.81 10.46
N ALA A 41 2.24 -10.68 11.14
CA ALA A 41 2.72 -11.43 12.29
C ALA A 41 3.87 -12.37 11.90
N LEU A 42 3.77 -13.08 10.78
CA LEU A 42 4.86 -13.93 10.27
C LEU A 42 6.09 -13.10 9.90
N VAL A 43 5.91 -11.95 9.25
CA VAL A 43 7.01 -11.02 8.94
C VAL A 43 7.70 -10.54 10.22
N LEU A 44 6.93 -10.18 11.25
CA LEU A 44 7.48 -9.74 12.54
C LEU A 44 8.32 -10.81 13.22
N ILE A 45 7.89 -12.08 13.20
CA ILE A 45 8.67 -13.19 13.76
C ILE A 45 9.93 -13.42 12.91
N SER A 46 9.82 -13.32 11.58
CA SER A 46 10.95 -13.51 10.67
C SER A 46 12.10 -12.52 10.89
N ASN A 47 11.82 -11.31 11.39
CA ASN A 47 12.87 -10.35 11.77
C ASN A 47 13.82 -10.93 12.84
N GLN A 48 13.38 -11.89 13.66
CA GLN A 48 14.22 -12.55 14.66
C GLN A 48 15.06 -13.69 14.13
N PHE A 49 14.94 -14.05 12.84
CA PHE A 49 15.95 -14.91 12.23
C PHE A 49 17.33 -14.26 12.27
N LYS A 50 17.36 -12.91 12.19
CA LYS A 50 18.59 -12.11 12.12
C LYS A 50 19.54 -12.64 11.04
N ASP A 51 18.97 -13.14 9.95
CA ASP A 51 19.65 -13.69 8.79
C ASP A 51 18.94 -13.17 7.54
N TYR A 52 19.67 -12.43 6.72
CA TYR A 52 19.14 -11.77 5.52
C TYR A 52 18.61 -12.78 4.51
N GLN A 53 19.32 -13.89 4.25
CA GLN A 53 18.94 -14.85 3.22
C GLN A 53 17.72 -15.66 3.64
N ARG A 54 17.68 -16.10 4.90
CA ARG A 54 16.54 -16.82 5.47
C ARG A 54 15.28 -15.95 5.48
N GLN A 55 15.41 -14.68 5.89
CA GLN A 55 14.28 -13.77 5.87
C GLN A 55 13.82 -13.46 4.44
N LYS A 56 14.76 -13.21 3.52
CA LYS A 56 14.47 -12.96 2.10
C LYS A 56 13.70 -14.12 1.47
N ALA A 57 14.17 -15.36 1.65
CA ALA A 57 13.51 -16.55 1.11
C ALA A 57 12.08 -16.71 1.63
N LEU A 58 11.86 -16.48 2.93
CA LEU A 58 10.51 -16.51 3.50
C LEU A 58 9.61 -15.43 2.90
N LEU A 59 10.10 -14.19 2.76
CA LEU A 59 9.31 -13.10 2.18
C LEU A 59 8.98 -13.37 0.71
N GLU A 60 9.92 -13.94 -0.06
CA GLU A 60 9.67 -14.37 -1.44
C GLU A 60 8.57 -15.44 -1.50
N GLU A 61 8.59 -16.45 -0.62
CA GLU A 61 7.54 -17.47 -0.54
C GLU A 61 6.18 -16.88 -0.12
N LEU A 62 6.17 -16.06 0.93
CA LEU A 62 4.96 -15.40 1.45
C LEU A 62 4.31 -14.49 0.41
N MET A 63 5.12 -13.77 -0.37
CA MET A 63 4.63 -12.83 -1.37
C MET A 63 4.36 -13.49 -2.73
N ALA A 64 4.74 -14.74 -2.97
CA ALA A 64 4.58 -15.39 -4.27
C ALA A 64 3.13 -15.40 -4.80
N PRO A 65 2.09 -15.67 -3.98
CA PRO A 65 0.70 -15.59 -4.46
C PRO A 65 0.31 -14.15 -4.86
N VAL A 66 0.74 -13.16 -4.08
CA VAL A 66 0.50 -11.74 -4.36
C VAL A 66 1.22 -11.33 -5.63
N ALA A 67 2.48 -11.74 -5.82
CA ALA A 67 3.25 -11.45 -7.02
C ALA A 67 2.61 -12.07 -8.27
N THR A 68 2.13 -13.31 -8.17
CA THR A 68 1.47 -14.01 -9.27
C THR A 68 0.22 -13.28 -9.74
N LEU A 69 -0.63 -12.88 -8.79
CA LEU A 69 -1.85 -12.12 -9.08
C LEU A 69 -1.53 -10.71 -9.59
N TRP A 70 -0.67 -9.98 -8.87
CA TRP A 70 -0.35 -8.59 -9.13
C TRP A 70 0.36 -8.37 -10.47
N LEU A 71 1.20 -9.32 -10.89
CA LEU A 71 1.98 -9.24 -12.13
C LEU A 71 1.31 -9.95 -13.32
N SER A 72 0.12 -10.52 -13.13
CA SER A 72 -0.66 -11.11 -14.22
C SER A 72 -1.01 -10.07 -15.29
N ASP A 73 -1.14 -10.51 -16.54
CA ASP A 73 -1.47 -9.61 -17.66
C ASP A 73 -2.85 -8.98 -17.49
N GLU A 74 -3.81 -9.72 -16.93
CA GLU A 74 -5.12 -9.20 -16.57
C GLU A 74 -5.00 -8.06 -15.55
N MET A 75 -4.29 -8.28 -14.45
CA MET A 75 -4.13 -7.25 -13.42
C MET A 75 -3.37 -6.04 -13.95
N LYS A 76 -2.30 -6.23 -14.73
CA LYS A 76 -1.57 -5.11 -15.36
C LYS A 76 -2.50 -4.23 -16.19
N ARG A 77 -3.32 -4.83 -17.05
CA ARG A 77 -4.31 -4.11 -17.85
C ARG A 77 -5.29 -3.32 -16.97
N VAL A 78 -5.86 -3.97 -15.97
CA VAL A 78 -6.78 -3.36 -14.99
C VAL A 78 -6.15 -2.19 -14.25
N LEU A 79 -4.89 -2.30 -13.82
CA LEU A 79 -4.22 -1.25 -13.05
C LEU A 79 -3.73 -0.08 -13.91
N MET A 80 -3.60 -0.25 -15.23
CA MET A 80 -3.08 0.78 -16.15
C MET A 80 -4.17 1.64 -16.81
N ASN A 81 -5.40 1.14 -16.91
CA ASN A 81 -6.48 1.81 -17.62
C ASN A 81 -7.67 2.10 -16.68
N PRO A 82 -8.07 3.38 -16.50
CA PRO A 82 -9.19 3.76 -15.62
C PRO A 82 -10.52 3.10 -15.95
N GLU A 83 -10.85 2.91 -17.22
CA GLU A 83 -12.11 2.29 -17.63
C GLU A 83 -12.15 0.79 -17.31
N ASP A 84 -11.07 0.08 -17.63
CA ASP A 84 -10.89 -1.32 -17.28
C ASP A 84 -10.91 -1.50 -15.75
N PHE A 85 -10.33 -0.56 -15.01
CA PHE A 85 -10.39 -0.54 -13.55
C PHE A 85 -11.83 -0.41 -13.05
N ILE A 86 -12.59 0.60 -13.55
CA ILE A 86 -14.00 0.85 -13.20
C ILE A 86 -14.83 -0.42 -13.42
N GLN A 87 -14.69 -1.04 -14.60
CA GLN A 87 -15.43 -2.26 -14.96
C GLN A 87 -15.03 -3.45 -14.06
N TYR A 88 -13.72 -3.63 -13.82
CA TYR A 88 -13.21 -4.73 -13.01
C TYR A 88 -13.71 -4.67 -11.56
N VAL A 89 -13.74 -3.46 -10.97
CA VAL A 89 -14.25 -3.25 -9.61
C VAL A 89 -15.78 -3.14 -9.53
N GLY A 90 -16.45 -3.03 -10.69
CA GLY A 90 -17.89 -2.94 -10.82
C GLY A 90 -18.47 -1.59 -10.39
N ALA A 91 -17.73 -0.50 -10.59
CA ALA A 91 -18.19 0.85 -10.25
C ALA A 91 -19.10 1.47 -11.34
N ASP A 92 -19.23 0.82 -12.49
CA ASP A 92 -20.18 1.09 -13.56
C ASP A 92 -21.50 0.29 -13.43
N ASN A 93 -21.54 -0.69 -12.52
CA ASN A 93 -22.70 -1.56 -12.35
C ASN A 93 -23.93 -0.80 -11.81
N ARG A 94 -25.09 -1.11 -12.39
CA ARG A 94 -26.40 -0.78 -11.79
C ARG A 94 -26.78 -1.91 -10.84
N ILE A 95 -26.95 -1.60 -9.56
CA ILE A 95 -27.44 -2.59 -8.60
C ILE A 95 -28.92 -2.82 -8.86
N VAL A 96 -29.25 -3.96 -9.46
CA VAL A 96 -30.64 -4.33 -9.79
C VAL A 96 -31.32 -5.07 -8.62
N ASP A 97 -30.56 -5.77 -7.77
CA ASP A 97 -31.09 -6.49 -6.61
C ASP A 97 -30.05 -6.53 -5.44
N PRO A 98 -30.39 -6.06 -4.23
CA PRO A 98 -29.51 -6.12 -3.05
C PRO A 98 -29.22 -7.54 -2.54
N ILE A 99 -29.93 -8.57 -3.01
CA ILE A 99 -29.76 -9.98 -2.62
C ILE A 99 -28.79 -10.72 -3.55
N MET A 100 -28.54 -10.21 -4.77
CA MET A 100 -27.56 -10.83 -5.68
C MET A 100 -26.14 -10.72 -5.11
N GLU A 101 -25.40 -11.84 -5.15
CA GLU A 101 -23.97 -11.84 -4.87
C GLU A 101 -23.27 -10.78 -5.72
N ASP A 102 -22.47 -9.92 -5.08
CA ASP A 102 -21.68 -8.87 -5.73
C ASP A 102 -20.44 -9.51 -6.37
N PRO A 103 -20.47 -9.83 -7.68
CA PRO A 103 -19.42 -10.65 -8.29
C PRO A 103 -18.10 -9.88 -8.35
N CYS A 104 -18.18 -8.54 -8.44
CA CYS A 104 -17.02 -7.65 -8.40
C CYS A 104 -16.46 -7.48 -6.99
N GLY A 105 -17.17 -7.92 -5.95
CA GLY A 105 -16.68 -7.94 -4.57
C GLY A 105 -15.39 -8.74 -4.42
N LEU A 106 -15.29 -9.88 -5.10
CA LEU A 106 -14.07 -10.70 -5.08
C LEU A 106 -12.90 -9.99 -5.77
N ASN A 107 -13.17 -9.30 -6.88
CA ASN A 107 -12.18 -8.51 -7.62
C ASN A 107 -11.58 -7.39 -6.76
N ARG A 108 -12.43 -6.62 -6.08
CA ARG A 108 -12.00 -5.57 -5.13
C ARG A 108 -11.24 -6.14 -3.94
N SER A 109 -11.67 -7.30 -3.44
CA SER A 109 -11.02 -8.03 -2.35
C SER A 109 -9.61 -8.48 -2.73
N ARG A 110 -9.41 -8.94 -3.97
CA ARG A 110 -8.12 -9.33 -4.53
C ARG A 110 -7.13 -8.15 -4.66
N ILE A 111 -7.58 -7.01 -5.20
CA ILE A 111 -6.75 -5.79 -5.25
C ILE A 111 -6.36 -5.34 -3.85
N SER A 112 -7.36 -5.27 -2.95
CA SER A 112 -7.15 -4.92 -1.55
C SER A 112 -6.12 -5.84 -0.88
N PHE A 113 -6.23 -7.16 -1.09
CA PHE A 113 -5.30 -8.13 -0.54
C PHE A 113 -3.85 -7.88 -0.97
N CYS A 114 -3.63 -7.63 -2.27
CA CYS A 114 -2.30 -7.32 -2.79
C CYS A 114 -1.74 -6.06 -2.13
N VAL A 115 -2.50 -4.96 -2.13
CA VAL A 115 -2.06 -3.68 -1.56
C VAL A 115 -1.78 -3.79 -0.06
N TYR A 116 -2.68 -4.42 0.70
CA TYR A 116 -2.47 -4.63 2.13
C TYR A 116 -1.26 -5.52 2.42
N THR A 117 -1.03 -6.56 1.64
CA THR A 117 0.13 -7.44 1.84
C THR A 117 1.44 -6.72 1.53
N ILE A 118 1.50 -5.96 0.43
CA ILE A 118 2.66 -5.11 0.09
C ILE A 118 2.93 -4.11 1.24
N LEU A 119 1.89 -3.45 1.72
CA LEU A 119 1.97 -2.49 2.83
C LEU A 119 2.42 -3.15 4.16
N GLY A 120 1.89 -4.33 4.47
CA GLY A 120 2.26 -5.07 5.66
C GLY A 120 3.73 -5.48 5.64
N VAL A 121 4.19 -6.05 4.53
CA VAL A 121 5.60 -6.45 4.37
C VAL A 121 6.52 -5.24 4.45
N ILE A 122 6.25 -4.15 3.71
CA ILE A 122 7.13 -2.98 3.67
C ILE A 122 7.25 -2.28 5.03
N LYS A 123 6.18 -2.28 5.85
CA LYS A 123 6.19 -1.67 7.19
C LYS A 123 6.86 -2.53 8.27
N ARG A 124 6.83 -3.85 8.11
CA ARG A 124 7.23 -4.81 9.15
C ARG A 124 8.58 -5.46 8.91
N ALA A 125 9.01 -5.68 7.67
CA ALA A 125 10.31 -6.27 7.36
C ALA A 125 11.44 -5.31 7.72
N ARG A 126 12.34 -5.73 8.60
CA ARG A 126 13.43 -4.89 9.12
C ARG A 126 14.69 -5.71 9.40
N TRP A 127 15.84 -5.08 9.25
CA TRP A 127 17.11 -5.59 9.77
C TRP A 127 17.20 -5.45 11.30
N PRO A 128 18.13 -6.17 11.95
CA PRO A 128 18.38 -6.04 13.39
C PRO A 128 18.80 -4.62 13.80
N THR A 129 18.45 -4.20 15.01
CA THR A 129 18.83 -2.88 15.55
C THR A 129 20.31 -2.83 15.99
N SER A 130 20.89 -3.95 16.43
CA SER A 130 22.33 -4.05 16.70
C SER A 130 23.12 -4.13 15.40
N LEU A 131 24.17 -3.32 15.30
CA LEU A 131 25.07 -3.32 14.14
C LEU A 131 25.82 -4.65 14.01
N GLU A 132 26.21 -5.25 15.13
CA GLU A 132 26.91 -6.54 15.18
C GLU A 132 26.01 -7.66 14.63
N GLU A 133 24.75 -7.70 15.08
CA GLU A 133 23.76 -8.65 14.58
C GLU A 133 23.45 -8.41 13.09
N ALA A 134 23.30 -7.16 12.69
CA ALA A 134 23.05 -6.81 11.29
C ALA A 134 24.23 -7.19 10.38
N LYS A 135 25.47 -7.05 10.84
CA LYS A 135 26.66 -7.52 10.12
C LYS A 135 26.70 -9.04 10.03
N ALA A 136 26.55 -9.72 11.17
CA ALA A 136 26.59 -11.18 11.24
C ALA A 136 25.50 -11.82 10.37
N GLY A 137 24.31 -11.23 10.35
CA GLY A 137 23.18 -11.64 9.52
C GLY A 137 23.26 -11.22 8.05
N GLY A 138 24.28 -10.49 7.63
CA GLY A 138 24.46 -10.07 6.24
C GLY A 138 23.50 -8.96 5.77
N PHE A 139 23.04 -8.09 6.67
CA PHE A 139 22.20 -6.92 6.33
C PHE A 139 23.00 -5.67 5.98
N VAL A 140 24.27 -5.60 6.37
CA VAL A 140 25.15 -4.46 6.04
C VAL A 140 25.90 -4.76 4.74
N VAL A 141 25.71 -3.91 3.73
CA VAL A 141 26.34 -4.05 2.40
C VAL A 141 27.55 -3.15 2.20
N GLY A 142 27.74 -2.16 3.08
CA GLY A 142 28.85 -1.23 2.98
C GLY A 142 28.74 -0.10 3.99
N TYR A 143 29.51 0.95 3.74
CA TYR A 143 29.57 2.14 4.57
C TYR A 143 29.54 3.40 3.72
N MET A 144 28.83 4.41 4.21
CA MET A 144 28.88 5.75 3.65
C MET A 144 30.24 6.40 3.95
N PRO A 145 30.65 7.45 3.21
CA PRO A 145 31.92 8.15 3.45
C PRO A 145 32.06 8.75 4.85
N ASN A 146 30.95 8.97 5.56
CA ASN A 146 30.93 9.43 6.95
C ASN A 146 31.03 8.29 7.98
N GLY A 147 31.24 7.04 7.54
CA GLY A 147 31.35 5.86 8.40
C GLY A 147 30.02 5.22 8.81
N ASN A 148 28.87 5.75 8.38
CA ASN A 148 27.57 5.15 8.70
C ASN A 148 27.32 3.88 7.87
N PRO A 149 26.78 2.79 8.46
CA PRO A 149 26.48 1.57 7.74
C PRO A 149 25.36 1.75 6.71
N ILE A 150 25.51 1.07 5.58
CA ILE A 150 24.50 0.96 4.53
C ILE A 150 23.80 -0.39 4.69
N TYR A 151 22.50 -0.36 4.90
CA TYR A 151 21.68 -1.56 5.10
C TYR A 151 20.95 -1.94 3.81
N ARG A 152 20.62 -3.22 3.69
CA ARG A 152 19.67 -3.73 2.70
C ARG A 152 18.46 -4.36 3.38
N ASN A 153 17.28 -4.17 2.81
CA ASN A 153 16.07 -4.80 3.33
C ASN A 153 15.82 -6.14 2.61
N PRO A 154 15.50 -7.23 3.31
CA PRO A 154 15.09 -8.49 2.68
C PRO A 154 13.87 -8.36 1.77
N CYS A 155 12.99 -7.37 1.99
CA CYS A 155 11.82 -7.16 1.15
C CYS A 155 12.12 -6.40 -0.15
N SER A 156 13.28 -5.71 -0.26
CA SER A 156 13.55 -4.76 -1.35
C SER A 156 13.33 -5.38 -2.73
N VAL A 157 13.95 -6.53 -2.99
CA VAL A 157 13.91 -7.21 -4.29
C VAL A 157 12.47 -7.56 -4.69
N GLN A 158 11.65 -8.02 -3.74
CA GLN A 158 10.31 -8.47 -4.05
C GLN A 158 9.34 -7.30 -4.19
N ILE A 159 9.48 -6.25 -3.36
CA ILE A 159 8.63 -5.07 -3.43
C ILE A 159 8.90 -4.26 -4.70
N LEU A 160 10.18 -4.10 -5.08
CA LEU A 160 10.55 -3.36 -6.29
C LEU A 160 9.96 -4.00 -7.57
N LYS A 161 9.84 -5.33 -7.64
CA LYS A 161 9.17 -6.02 -8.76
C LYS A 161 7.68 -5.65 -8.90
N LEU A 162 7.03 -5.25 -7.80
CA LEU A 162 5.60 -4.92 -7.77
C LEU A 162 5.35 -3.42 -7.93
N PHE A 163 6.42 -2.63 -7.96
CA PHE A 163 6.36 -1.18 -7.81
C PHE A 163 5.78 -0.48 -9.03
N ASP A 164 6.10 -0.92 -10.24
CA ASP A 164 5.56 -0.34 -11.48
C ASP A 164 4.03 -0.44 -11.53
N ASN A 165 3.48 -1.59 -11.13
CA ASN A 165 2.04 -1.80 -11.06
C ASN A 165 1.39 -1.01 -9.92
N LEU A 166 2.10 -0.75 -8.82
CA LEU A 166 1.63 0.16 -7.77
C LEU A 166 1.54 1.59 -8.29
N LEU A 167 2.55 2.07 -9.01
CA LEU A 167 2.53 3.39 -9.63
C LEU A 167 1.44 3.50 -10.70
N ALA A 168 1.24 2.45 -11.50
CA ALA A 168 0.13 2.37 -12.44
C ALA A 168 -1.22 2.50 -11.73
N LEU A 169 -1.43 1.77 -10.62
CA LEU A 169 -2.65 1.90 -9.84
C LEU A 169 -2.83 3.33 -9.29
N ILE A 170 -1.79 3.95 -8.76
CA ILE A 170 -1.86 5.32 -8.24
C ILE A 170 -2.24 6.30 -9.35
N ARG A 171 -1.58 6.21 -10.50
CA ARG A 171 -1.90 7.02 -11.69
C ARG A 171 -3.36 6.83 -12.11
N THR A 172 -3.80 5.58 -12.21
CA THR A 172 -5.17 5.23 -12.56
C THR A 172 -6.16 5.81 -11.57
N HIS A 173 -5.90 5.69 -10.27
CA HIS A 173 -6.76 6.21 -9.22
C HIS A 173 -6.84 7.74 -9.24
N ASN A 174 -5.72 8.43 -9.48
CA ASN A 174 -5.72 9.89 -9.68
C ASN A 174 -6.54 10.29 -10.92
N ASN A 175 -6.45 9.54 -12.01
CA ASN A 175 -7.23 9.78 -13.22
C ASN A 175 -8.74 9.53 -13.03
N LEU A 176 -9.16 8.71 -12.06
CA LEU A 176 -10.58 8.52 -11.76
C LEU A 176 -11.28 9.82 -11.33
N TYR A 177 -10.53 10.78 -10.80
CA TYR A 177 -11.07 12.08 -10.39
C TYR A 177 -11.31 13.05 -11.56
N MET A 178 -10.86 12.72 -12.78
CA MET A 178 -11.17 13.53 -13.96
C MET A 178 -12.68 13.48 -14.25
N PRO A 179 -13.33 14.61 -14.62
CA PRO A 179 -14.78 14.67 -14.82
C PRO A 179 -15.32 13.62 -15.80
N GLU A 180 -14.57 13.32 -16.87
CA GLU A 180 -14.93 12.31 -17.86
C GLU A 180 -14.88 10.88 -17.33
N MET A 181 -14.07 10.60 -16.30
CA MET A 181 -14.01 9.29 -15.64
C MET A 181 -15.06 9.16 -14.55
N VAL A 182 -15.30 10.23 -13.79
CA VAL A 182 -16.40 10.31 -12.82
C VAL A 182 -17.74 10.07 -13.54
N ALA A 183 -17.93 10.62 -14.74
CA ALA A 183 -19.12 10.42 -15.54
C ALA A 183 -19.33 8.96 -16.03
N LYS A 184 -18.31 8.11 -15.96
CA LYS A 184 -18.40 6.68 -16.29
C LYS A 184 -18.83 5.81 -15.11
N LEU A 185 -18.88 6.36 -13.90
CA LEU A 185 -19.42 5.67 -12.75
C LEU A 185 -20.93 5.48 -12.95
N GLY A 186 -21.43 4.30 -12.58
CA GLY A 186 -22.85 4.00 -12.67
C GLY A 186 -23.67 4.89 -11.72
N ASP A 187 -24.96 5.08 -12.01
CA ASP A 187 -25.86 5.94 -11.22
C ASP A 187 -25.83 5.60 -9.72
N THR A 188 -25.69 4.31 -9.39
CA THR A 188 -25.59 3.81 -8.01
C THR A 188 -24.31 4.24 -7.29
N PHE A 189 -23.22 4.44 -8.06
CA PHE A 189 -21.87 4.72 -7.57
C PHE A 189 -21.37 6.11 -7.96
N ALA A 190 -22.24 7.01 -8.43
CA ALA A 190 -21.87 8.38 -8.80
C ALA A 190 -21.15 9.17 -7.68
N LYS A 191 -21.36 8.78 -6.42
CA LYS A 191 -20.72 9.37 -5.22
C LYS A 191 -19.65 8.46 -4.60
N ALA A 192 -19.19 7.44 -5.31
CA ALA A 192 -18.26 6.45 -4.75
C ALA A 192 -16.88 7.04 -4.44
N LEU A 193 -16.50 8.16 -5.08
CA LEU A 193 -15.25 8.84 -4.80
C LEU A 193 -15.36 9.90 -3.71
N ASP A 194 -16.58 10.34 -3.34
CA ASP A 194 -16.84 11.33 -2.30
C ASP A 194 -16.32 10.89 -0.93
N MET A 195 -16.08 11.88 -0.06
CA MET A 195 -15.74 11.64 1.35
C MET A 195 -16.83 10.86 2.07
N LEU A 196 -16.43 9.88 2.90
CA LEU A 196 -17.39 9.11 3.70
C LEU A 196 -18.06 10.01 4.74
N GLU A 197 -19.31 9.74 5.07
CA GLU A 197 -20.07 10.55 6.03
C GLU A 197 -19.44 10.53 7.43
N VAL A 198 -18.86 9.39 7.84
CA VAL A 198 -18.10 9.26 9.08
C VAL A 198 -16.88 10.21 9.11
N GLU A 199 -16.21 10.41 7.98
CA GLU A 199 -15.05 11.30 7.88
C GLU A 199 -15.49 12.77 7.94
N LYS A 200 -16.60 13.12 7.25
CA LYS A 200 -17.20 14.46 7.34
C LYS A 200 -17.56 14.81 8.78
N ASN A 201 -18.26 13.90 9.47
CA ASN A 201 -18.64 14.09 10.87
C ASN A 201 -17.40 14.27 11.75
N THR A 202 -16.34 13.51 11.50
CA THR A 202 -15.08 13.63 12.25
C THR A 202 -14.42 14.99 12.05
N ILE A 203 -14.37 15.49 10.81
CA ILE A 203 -13.80 16.80 10.49
C ILE A 203 -14.64 17.93 11.08
N LEU A 204 -15.97 17.80 11.09
CA LEU A 204 -16.90 18.76 11.67
C LEU A 204 -16.96 18.70 13.22
N GLY A 205 -16.24 17.76 13.85
CA GLY A 205 -16.26 17.57 15.30
C GLY A 205 -17.61 17.04 15.83
N LEU A 206 -18.42 16.45 14.96
CA LEU A 206 -19.71 15.90 15.33
C LEU A 206 -19.54 14.54 16.01
N PRO A 207 -20.34 14.23 17.04
CA PRO A 207 -20.30 12.94 17.71
C PRO A 207 -20.71 11.84 16.73
N GLN A 208 -19.93 10.76 16.71
CA GLN A 208 -20.25 9.59 15.90
C GLN A 208 -21.41 8.82 16.52
N PRO A 209 -22.32 8.26 15.71
CA PRO A 209 -23.38 7.41 16.22
C PRO A 209 -22.75 6.21 16.94
N LEU A 210 -23.13 5.99 18.20
CA LEU A 210 -22.77 4.78 18.93
C LEU A 210 -23.48 3.59 18.25
N LEU A 211 -22.74 2.82 17.47
CA LEU A 211 -23.24 1.57 16.91
C LEU A 211 -23.31 0.55 18.03
N GLU A 212 -24.49 -0.03 18.27
CA GLU A 212 -24.61 -1.23 19.09
C GLU A 212 -23.85 -2.36 18.38
N LEU A 213 -22.77 -2.84 19.03
CA LEU A 213 -21.76 -3.73 18.46
C LEU A 213 -22.30 -5.08 17.94
N TYR A 214 -23.55 -5.43 18.25
CA TYR A 214 -24.11 -6.75 18.01
C TYR A 214 -25.06 -6.84 16.81
N ASP A 215 -25.62 -5.72 16.31
CA ASP A 215 -26.73 -5.78 15.33
C ASP A 215 -26.55 -4.93 14.05
N SER A 216 -25.47 -4.15 13.92
CA SER A 216 -25.32 -3.24 12.76
C SER A 216 -24.17 -3.64 11.83
N PRO A 217 -24.40 -3.78 10.51
CA PRO A 217 -23.32 -4.03 9.57
C PRO A 217 -22.36 -2.83 9.51
N VAL A 218 -21.05 -3.12 9.38
CA VAL A 218 -19.97 -2.11 9.30
C VAL A 218 -20.22 -1.10 8.17
N TYR A 219 -20.78 -1.56 7.06
CA TYR A 219 -21.26 -0.72 5.96
C TYR A 219 -22.77 -0.89 5.83
N LYS A 220 -23.49 0.22 5.88
CA LYS A 220 -24.96 0.24 5.80
C LYS A 220 -25.45 0.13 4.37
N THR A 221 -24.64 0.53 3.39
CA THR A 221 -25.01 0.53 1.97
C THR A 221 -23.89 0.01 1.08
N VAL A 222 -24.24 -0.44 -0.13
CA VAL A 222 -23.25 -0.87 -1.14
C VAL A 222 -22.40 0.31 -1.63
N LEU A 223 -22.98 1.51 -1.70
CA LEU A 223 -22.25 2.74 -1.98
C LEU A 223 -21.18 2.99 -0.91
N GLU A 224 -21.53 2.92 0.37
CA GLU A 224 -20.60 3.14 1.47
C GLU A 224 -19.45 2.12 1.47
N ARG A 225 -19.73 0.86 1.11
CA ARG A 225 -18.72 -0.17 0.91
C ARG A 225 -17.76 0.19 -0.24
N MET A 226 -18.28 0.72 -1.33
CA MET A 226 -17.48 1.16 -2.48
C MET A 226 -16.62 2.39 -2.12
N GLN A 227 -17.19 3.37 -1.41
CA GLN A 227 -16.46 4.53 -0.88
C GLN A 227 -15.32 4.09 0.05
N GLY A 228 -15.61 3.16 0.98
CA GLY A 228 -14.62 2.59 1.87
C GLY A 228 -13.49 1.88 1.10
N PHE A 229 -13.81 1.15 0.04
CA PHE A 229 -12.83 0.53 -0.85
C PHE A 229 -11.92 1.57 -1.52
N PHE A 230 -12.47 2.56 -2.24
CA PHE A 230 -11.66 3.59 -2.91
C PHE A 230 -10.80 4.37 -1.91
N CYS A 231 -11.39 4.76 -0.78
CA CYS A 231 -10.71 5.48 0.29
C CYS A 231 -9.51 4.72 0.82
N THR A 232 -9.75 3.49 1.24
CA THR A 232 -8.71 2.67 1.87
C THR A 232 -7.65 2.26 0.85
N LEU A 233 -8.03 1.99 -0.40
CA LEU A 233 -7.11 1.65 -1.46
C LEU A 233 -6.15 2.81 -1.75
N TYR A 234 -6.69 4.02 -1.92
CA TYR A 234 -5.91 5.23 -2.16
C TYR A 234 -4.91 5.46 -1.02
N ASP A 235 -5.40 5.53 0.23
CA ASP A 235 -4.55 5.81 1.38
C ASP A 235 -3.42 4.78 1.53
N ASN A 236 -3.72 3.49 1.31
CA ASN A 236 -2.70 2.45 1.42
C ASN A 236 -1.66 2.50 0.31
N CYS A 237 -2.03 2.83 -0.92
CA CYS A 237 -1.05 3.03 -1.99
C CYS A 237 -0.06 4.13 -1.61
N PHE A 238 -0.57 5.23 -1.07
CA PHE A 238 0.25 6.34 -0.60
C PHE A 238 1.07 5.98 0.66
N HIS A 239 0.54 5.15 1.56
CA HIS A 239 1.31 4.62 2.68
C HIS A 239 2.44 3.67 2.25
N ILE A 240 2.27 2.88 1.19
CA ILE A 240 3.35 2.05 0.63
C ILE A 240 4.47 2.95 0.14
N LEU A 241 4.15 3.94 -0.71
CA LEU A 241 5.11 4.91 -1.23
C LEU A 241 5.85 5.65 -0.09
N GLY A 242 5.13 6.16 0.91
CA GLY A 242 5.74 6.83 2.05
C GLY A 242 6.64 5.91 2.90
N SER A 243 6.33 4.61 2.97
CA SER A 243 7.12 3.63 3.70
C SER A 243 8.35 3.15 2.91
N ALA A 244 8.28 3.15 1.58
CA ALA A 244 9.30 2.61 0.69
C ALA A 244 10.69 3.20 0.94
N GLY A 245 10.78 4.53 1.01
CA GLY A 245 12.05 5.22 1.23
C GLY A 245 12.70 4.90 2.58
N SER A 246 11.92 4.78 3.66
CA SER A 246 12.45 4.45 4.99
C SER A 246 12.80 2.97 5.16
N SER A 247 12.06 2.09 4.47
CA SER A 247 12.19 0.64 4.58
C SER A 247 13.32 0.10 3.72
N MET A 248 13.41 0.51 2.45
CA MET A 248 14.37 -0.01 1.48
C MET A 248 15.60 0.90 1.29
N GLN A 249 15.53 2.14 1.78
CA GLN A 249 16.63 3.12 1.73
C GLN A 249 17.24 3.25 0.32
N GLN A 250 18.54 2.98 0.17
CA GLN A 250 19.27 3.19 -1.08
C GLN A 250 18.68 2.35 -2.21
N ASP A 251 18.23 1.12 -1.93
CA ASP A 251 17.62 0.25 -2.95
C ASP A 251 16.40 0.89 -3.62
N PHE A 252 15.68 1.75 -2.89
CA PHE A 252 14.55 2.51 -3.44
C PHE A 252 15.01 3.74 -4.23
N TYR A 253 15.91 4.53 -3.64
CA TYR A 253 16.31 5.81 -4.25
C TYR A 253 17.21 5.66 -5.46
N VAL A 254 17.83 4.48 -5.70
CA VAL A 254 18.63 4.23 -6.91
C VAL A 254 17.79 3.71 -8.10
N VAL A 255 16.47 3.60 -7.96
CA VAL A 255 15.59 3.25 -9.07
C VAL A 255 15.70 4.32 -10.17
N GLU A 256 16.03 3.89 -11.38
CA GLU A 256 16.21 4.77 -12.52
C GLU A 256 14.88 5.46 -12.88
N GLY A 257 14.92 6.78 -13.08
CA GLY A 257 13.73 7.56 -13.44
C GLY A 257 12.69 7.69 -12.32
N LEU A 258 13.02 7.33 -11.06
CA LEU A 258 12.06 7.33 -9.94
C LEU A 258 11.27 8.64 -9.80
N ALA A 259 11.94 9.79 -9.88
CA ALA A 259 11.23 11.07 -9.74
C ALA A 259 10.28 11.34 -10.90
N ALA A 260 10.68 11.06 -12.14
CA ALA A 260 9.81 11.18 -13.31
C ALA A 260 8.60 10.24 -13.17
N GLU A 261 8.81 9.00 -12.74
CA GLU A 261 7.74 8.04 -12.48
C GLU A 261 6.79 8.49 -11.37
N LEU A 262 7.30 9.07 -10.27
CA LEU A 262 6.47 9.66 -9.22
C LEU A 262 5.67 10.86 -9.74
N LEU A 263 6.29 11.76 -10.50
CA LEU A 263 5.64 12.93 -11.12
C LEU A 263 4.53 12.54 -12.09
N ASN A 264 4.73 11.46 -12.85
CA ASN A 264 3.79 10.94 -13.83
C ASN A 264 2.76 9.96 -13.23
N SER A 265 2.81 9.71 -11.92
CA SER A 265 1.90 8.79 -11.25
C SER A 265 1.20 9.43 -10.06
N ALA A 266 1.96 9.79 -9.02
CA ALA A 266 1.42 10.33 -7.77
C ALA A 266 1.00 11.80 -7.89
N PHE A 267 1.65 12.57 -8.76
CA PHE A 267 1.41 14.01 -8.97
C PHE A 267 0.77 14.31 -10.32
N ILE A 268 -0.09 13.40 -10.81
CA ILE A 268 -0.86 13.63 -12.03
C ILE A 268 -2.25 14.16 -11.64
N ASN A 269 -2.78 15.09 -12.43
CA ASN A 269 -4.15 15.60 -12.31
C ASN A 269 -4.51 16.15 -10.92
N LEU A 270 -3.56 16.80 -10.24
CA LEU A 270 -3.79 17.35 -8.89
C LEU A 270 -4.95 18.34 -8.84
N ASP A 271 -5.19 19.08 -9.92
CA ASP A 271 -6.31 20.03 -10.06
C ASP A 271 -7.69 19.39 -9.83
N ASN A 272 -7.82 18.09 -10.10
CA ASN A 272 -9.08 17.36 -9.94
C ASN A 272 -9.14 16.55 -8.63
N ILE A 273 -8.02 16.42 -7.91
CA ILE A 273 -7.97 15.65 -6.66
C ILE A 273 -8.50 16.52 -5.52
N PRO A 274 -9.52 16.06 -4.77
CA PRO A 274 -10.09 16.85 -3.70
C PRO A 274 -9.17 16.93 -2.47
N ASP A 275 -9.29 18.00 -1.69
CA ASP A 275 -8.42 18.30 -0.54
C ASP A 275 -8.22 17.15 0.45
N TYR A 276 -9.28 16.39 0.73
CA TYR A 276 -9.21 15.27 1.67
C TYR A 276 -8.34 14.11 1.17
N ARG A 277 -8.12 14.01 -0.14
CA ARG A 277 -7.21 13.05 -0.79
C ARG A 277 -5.80 13.62 -0.99
N LEU A 278 -5.61 14.94 -0.96
CA LEU A 278 -4.29 15.55 -1.00
C LEU A 278 -3.51 15.37 0.31
N ARG A 279 -4.20 15.22 1.45
CA ARG A 279 -3.53 15.09 2.75
C ARG A 279 -2.59 13.86 2.87
N PRO A 280 -2.96 12.65 2.42
CA PRO A 280 -2.01 11.52 2.30
C PRO A 280 -0.81 11.82 1.41
N LEU A 281 -1.02 12.51 0.28
CA LEU A 281 0.04 12.88 -0.67
C LEU A 281 1.04 13.86 -0.04
N LEU A 282 0.56 14.87 0.69
CA LEU A 282 1.40 15.79 1.46
C LEU A 282 2.28 15.06 2.48
N ARG A 283 1.76 14.02 3.14
CA ARG A 283 2.55 13.22 4.08
C ARG A 283 3.68 12.48 3.39
N ILE A 284 3.47 11.96 2.17
CA ILE A 284 4.55 11.35 1.37
C ILE A 284 5.62 12.38 1.04
N LEU A 285 5.21 13.55 0.55
CA LEU A 285 6.16 14.62 0.20
C LEU A 285 7.07 14.93 1.37
N CYS A 286 6.51 15.13 2.57
CA CYS A 286 7.30 15.34 3.78
C CYS A 286 8.30 14.22 4.04
N LEU A 287 7.90 12.95 3.88
CA LEU A 287 8.81 11.82 4.06
C LEU A 287 9.93 11.81 3.00
N LEU A 288 9.60 12.02 1.73
CA LEU A 288 10.60 12.10 0.66
C LEU A 288 11.60 13.24 0.89
N PHE A 289 11.14 14.42 1.30
CA PHE A 289 12.01 15.57 1.61
C PHE A 289 12.91 15.33 2.83
N ILE A 290 12.40 14.71 3.90
CA ILE A 290 13.17 14.44 5.11
C ILE A 290 14.28 13.41 4.84
N TYR A 291 13.95 12.30 4.17
CA TYR A 291 14.92 11.21 3.95
C TYR A 291 15.97 11.52 2.88
N SER A 292 15.59 12.23 1.81
CA SER A 292 16.54 12.74 0.80
C SER A 292 17.54 13.76 1.35
N SER A 293 17.30 14.31 2.54
CA SER A 293 18.23 15.22 3.21
C SER A 293 19.28 14.49 4.05
N SER A 294 19.08 13.19 4.32
CA SER A 294 19.94 12.35 5.16
C SER A 294 20.84 11.39 4.36
N SER A 295 20.47 11.04 3.14
CA SER A 295 21.31 10.27 2.22
C SER A 295 22.14 11.22 1.35
N LYS A 296 23.47 11.04 1.31
CA LYS A 296 24.33 11.68 0.28
C LYS A 296 24.01 11.21 -1.16
N PHE A 297 23.04 10.31 -1.32
CA PHE A 297 22.38 10.04 -2.60
C PHE A 297 21.44 11.20 -2.92
N GLY A 298 22.05 12.32 -3.27
CA GLY A 298 21.42 13.34 -4.08
C GLY A 298 21.15 12.73 -5.45
N VAL A 299 20.08 11.94 -5.57
CA VAL A 299 19.34 11.96 -6.82
C VAL A 299 18.80 13.39 -6.91
N GLY A 300 19.45 14.17 -7.78
CA GLY A 300 19.06 15.50 -8.19
C GLY A 300 18.72 16.49 -7.07
N VAL A 301 19.69 17.34 -6.72
CA VAL A 301 19.37 18.76 -6.42
C VAL A 301 18.53 19.39 -7.56
N LEU A 302 18.45 18.73 -8.73
CA LEU A 302 17.57 19.03 -9.87
C LEU A 302 16.13 18.46 -9.79
N GLU A 303 15.83 17.44 -8.97
CA GLU A 303 14.47 16.81 -8.92
C GLU A 303 13.61 17.34 -7.76
N LYS A 304 14.24 17.78 -6.66
CA LYS A 304 13.53 18.48 -5.56
C LYS A 304 12.82 19.73 -6.07
N ASN A 305 13.49 20.51 -6.93
CA ASN A 305 12.92 21.70 -7.51
C ASN A 305 11.79 21.37 -8.48
N GLN A 306 11.85 20.30 -9.27
CA GLN A 306 10.75 19.97 -10.20
C GLN A 306 9.48 19.49 -9.48
N ILE A 307 9.62 18.64 -8.45
CA ILE A 307 8.45 18.22 -7.65
C ILE A 307 7.90 19.40 -6.85
N TYR A 308 8.78 20.22 -6.27
CA TYR A 308 8.37 21.41 -5.52
C TYR A 308 7.78 22.52 -6.42
N GLU A 309 8.34 22.75 -7.61
CA GLU A 309 7.83 23.72 -8.59
C GLU A 309 6.52 23.25 -9.19
N LYS A 310 6.39 21.97 -9.58
CA LYS A 310 5.10 21.41 -10.00
C LYS A 310 4.05 21.54 -8.90
N PHE A 311 4.40 21.24 -7.65
CA PHE A 311 3.49 21.41 -6.52
C PHE A 311 3.15 22.89 -6.24
N ARG A 312 4.13 23.81 -6.39
CA ARG A 312 3.91 25.26 -6.26
C ARG A 312 3.00 25.78 -7.37
N ASP A 313 3.21 25.33 -8.60
CA ASP A 313 2.50 25.79 -9.79
C ASP A 313 1.06 25.25 -9.81
N GLU A 314 0.84 23.99 -9.40
CA GLU A 314 -0.48 23.35 -9.33
C GLU A 314 -1.25 23.71 -8.05
N CYS A 315 -0.60 23.92 -6.90
CA CYS A 315 -1.27 24.19 -5.63
C CYS A 315 -1.27 25.67 -5.21
N GLN A 316 -1.39 26.61 -6.16
CA GLN A 316 -1.38 28.08 -5.94
C GLN A 316 -1.79 28.49 -4.51
N PHE A 317 -0.78 28.75 -3.66
CA PHE A 317 -0.93 29.42 -2.36
C PHE A 317 -0.61 30.91 -2.53
#